data_AF-A0A6M2D9S2-F1
#
_entry.id   AF-A0A6M2D9S2-F1
#
_cell.length_a   1.000
_cell.length_b   1.000
_cell.length_c   1.000
_cell.angle_alpha   90.00
_cell.angle_beta   90.00
_cell.angle_gamma   90.00
#
_symmetry.space_group_name_H-M   'P 1'
#
loop_
_entity.id
_entity.type
_entity.pdbx_description
1 polymer ?
#
loop_
_entity_poly.entity_id
_entity_poly.type
_entity_poly.pdbx_seq_one_letter_code
_entity_poly.pdbx_strand_id
1 'polypeptide(L)'
;MAAVRCVVAAVLLAFFELSYGKVCDNPEVVPKVYTTTDGLVLANIAFIAQFHIKCKENVQNVPLYADVKGKIVPVVKSVESNDYQVSWTEELNKAHSGDYLI
;
A
#
# COMPACT_ATOMS: atom_id res chain seq x y z
N MET A 1 -44.61 -21.61 9.36
CA MET A 1 -44.08 -20.25 9.65
C MET A 1 -42.89 -20.26 10.62
N ALA A 2 -42.89 -21.04 11.71
CA ALA A 2 -41.77 -21.08 12.67
C ALA A 2 -40.47 -21.69 12.09
N ALA A 3 -40.56 -22.81 11.36
CA ALA A 3 -39.38 -23.46 10.76
C ALA A 3 -38.64 -22.57 9.76
N VAL A 4 -39.37 -21.78 8.96
CA VAL A 4 -38.80 -20.82 8.00
C VAL A 4 -38.06 -19.70 8.74
N ARG A 5 -38.59 -19.21 9.86
CA ARG A 5 -37.92 -18.20 10.70
C ARG A 5 -36.63 -18.73 11.32
N CYS A 6 -36.60 -19.98 11.77
CA CYS A 6 -35.39 -20.60 12.34
C CYS A 6 -34.30 -20.80 11.27
N VAL A 7 -34.68 -21.21 10.06
CA VAL A 7 -33.74 -21.38 8.94
C VAL A 7 -33.13 -20.04 8.53
N VAL A 8 -33.94 -18.97 8.42
CA VAL A 8 -33.45 -17.63 8.10
C VAL A 8 -32.50 -17.11 9.18
N ALA A 9 -32.82 -17.31 10.46
CA ALA A 9 -31.95 -16.90 11.57
C ALA A 9 -30.60 -17.65 11.57
N ALA A 10 -30.61 -18.95 11.30
CA ALA A 10 -29.38 -19.75 11.23
C ALA A 10 -28.48 -19.33 10.06
N VAL A 11 -29.05 -18.99 8.91
CA VAL A 11 -28.31 -18.48 7.74
C VAL A 11 -27.67 -17.13 8.06
N LEU A 12 -28.40 -16.21 8.69
CA LEU A 12 -27.87 -14.89 9.06
C LEU A 12 -26.70 -14.97 10.06
N LEU A 13 -26.76 -15.90 11.02
CA LEU A 13 -25.67 -16.13 11.97
C LEU A 13 -24.42 -16.71 11.28
N ALA A 14 -24.58 -17.64 10.33
CA ALA A 14 -23.46 -18.22 9.59
C ALA A 14 -22.74 -17.18 8.70
N PHE A 15 -23.47 -16.21 8.13
CA PHE A 15 -22.86 -15.13 7.35
C PHE A 15 -22.08 -14.12 8.21
N PHE A 16 -22.39 -14.00 9.50
CA PHE A 16 -21.72 -13.06 10.39
C PHE A 16 -20.25 -13.46 10.65
N GLU A 17 -19.96 -14.76 10.73
CA GLU A 17 -18.60 -15.28 10.97
C GLU A 17 -17.65 -15.07 9.78
N LEU A 18 -18.18 -14.92 8.57
CA LEU A 18 -17.41 -14.69 7.34
C LEU A 18 -16.97 -13.23 7.13
N SER A 19 -17.40 -12.31 8.02
CA SER A 19 -17.13 -10.87 7.88
C SER A 19 -15.78 -10.41 8.45
N TYR A 20 -14.95 -11.32 8.97
CA TYR A 20 -13.62 -10.96 9.46
C TYR A 20 -12.66 -10.68 8.29
N GLY A 21 -12.31 -9.40 8.13
CA GLY A 21 -11.22 -8.98 7.25
C GLY A 21 -9.87 -9.47 7.79
N LYS A 22 -8.99 -9.93 6.91
CA LYS A 22 -7.63 -10.31 7.29
C LYS A 22 -6.78 -9.05 7.50
N VAL A 23 -6.10 -8.98 8.65
CA VAL A 23 -5.17 -7.89 8.98
C VAL A 23 -3.74 -8.35 8.67
N CYS A 24 -2.93 -7.46 8.11
CA CYS A 24 -1.51 -7.71 7.92
C CYS A 24 -0.78 -7.52 9.26
N ASP A 25 -0.60 -8.60 10.00
CA ASP A 25 0.19 -8.60 11.24
C ASP A 25 1.70 -8.70 10.93
N ASN A 26 2.47 -7.84 11.61
CA ASN A 26 3.93 -7.74 11.55
C ASN A 26 4.50 -7.62 10.11
N PRO A 27 4.24 -6.51 9.41
CA PRO A 27 4.70 -6.32 8.03
C PRO A 27 6.24 -6.21 7.99
N GLU A 28 6.88 -7.07 7.21
CA GLU A 28 8.27 -6.87 6.80
C GLU A 28 8.32 -6.09 5.50
N VAL A 29 9.08 -4.99 5.49
CA VAL A 29 9.20 -4.06 4.35
C VAL A 29 10.65 -4.04 3.87
N VAL A 30 10.87 -4.39 2.60
CA VAL A 30 12.20 -4.32 1.96
C VAL A 30 12.18 -3.24 0.88
N PRO A 31 12.75 -2.04 1.13
CA PRO A 31 12.71 -0.94 0.18
C PRO A 31 13.81 -1.03 -0.90
N LYS A 32 13.49 -0.54 -2.10
CA LYS A 32 14.36 -0.28 -3.24
C LYS A 32 14.05 1.12 -3.74
N VAL A 33 15.05 1.98 -3.80
CA VAL A 33 14.87 3.39 -4.15
C VAL A 33 15.57 3.70 -5.47
N TYR A 34 14.87 4.44 -6.33
CA TYR A 34 15.37 4.94 -7.59
C TYR A 34 15.17 6.45 -7.64
N THR A 35 16.14 7.17 -8.19
CA THR A 35 16.07 8.60 -8.41
C THR A 35 16.68 8.95 -9.76
N THR A 36 16.23 10.04 -10.37
CA THR A 36 16.87 10.59 -11.57
C THR A 36 18.31 11.00 -11.26
N THR A 37 19.26 10.59 -12.10
CA THR A 37 20.70 10.84 -11.92
C THR A 37 21.23 12.04 -12.70
N ASP A 38 20.55 12.45 -13.77
CA ASP A 38 20.90 13.64 -14.56
C ASP A 38 19.84 14.73 -14.40
N GLY A 39 20.19 15.79 -13.68
CA GLY A 39 19.33 16.95 -13.43
C GLY A 39 19.55 18.11 -14.41
N LEU A 40 20.53 18.05 -15.33
CA LEU A 40 20.91 19.21 -16.14
C LEU A 40 19.87 19.58 -17.22
N VAL A 41 19.00 18.63 -17.61
CA VAL A 41 17.93 18.84 -18.60
C VAL A 41 16.54 18.84 -17.94
N LEU A 42 16.41 18.39 -16.69
CA LEU A 42 15.12 18.20 -16.03
C LEU A 42 14.85 19.28 -14.98
N ALA A 43 13.73 19.98 -15.14
CA ALA A 43 13.23 20.92 -14.13
C ALA A 43 12.77 20.22 -12.83
N ASN A 44 12.53 18.90 -12.88
CA ASN A 44 12.03 18.10 -11.76
C ASN A 44 12.80 16.78 -11.64
N ILE A 45 13.13 16.37 -10.42
CA ILE A 45 13.67 15.05 -10.07
C ILE A 45 12.51 14.12 -9.75
N ALA A 46 12.53 12.91 -10.31
CA ALA A 46 11.58 11.85 -9.96
C ALA A 46 12.20 10.91 -8.91
N PHE A 47 11.44 10.65 -7.85
CA PHE A 47 11.76 9.68 -6.81
C PHE A 47 10.78 8.51 -6.89
N ILE A 48 11.31 7.30 -6.78
CA ILE A 48 10.53 6.07 -6.78
C ILE A 48 11.02 5.21 -5.62
N ALA A 49 10.14 4.88 -4.70
CA ALA A 49 10.40 3.89 -3.66
C ALA A 49 9.50 2.68 -3.89
N GLN A 50 10.12 1.55 -4.20
CA GLN A 50 9.49 0.25 -4.33
C GLN A 50 9.73 -0.55 -3.05
N PHE A 51 8.73 -1.29 -2.59
CA PHE A 51 8.90 -2.17 -1.45
C PHE A 51 8.01 -3.39 -1.55
N HIS A 52 8.49 -4.51 -1.01
CA HIS A 52 7.70 -5.73 -0.90
C HIS A 52 7.18 -5.85 0.53
N ILE A 53 5.89 -6.20 0.68
CA ILE A 53 5.30 -6.48 2.00
C ILE A 53 5.13 -7.98 2.17
N LYS A 54 5.69 -8.52 3.26
CA LYS A 54 5.36 -9.86 3.74
C LYS A 54 4.51 -9.75 5.00
N CYS A 55 3.32 -10.35 4.96
CA CYS A 55 2.42 -10.49 6.09
C CYS A 55 2.33 -11.97 6.50
N LYS A 56 2.19 -12.26 7.79
CA LYS A 56 2.10 -13.63 8.32
C LYS A 56 0.98 -14.47 7.66
N GLU A 57 -0.18 -13.86 7.42
CA GLU A 57 -1.37 -14.51 6.83
C GLU A 57 -1.48 -14.34 5.30
N ASN A 58 -0.38 -13.96 4.63
CA ASN A 58 -0.34 -13.68 3.18
C ASN A 58 -1.47 -12.75 2.71
N VAL A 59 -1.74 -11.69 3.49
CA VAL A 59 -2.74 -10.68 3.12
C VAL A 59 -2.29 -9.96 1.85
N GLN A 60 -3.18 -9.90 0.87
CA GLN A 60 -2.93 -9.26 -0.43
C GLN A 60 -3.90 -8.10 -0.63
N ASN A 61 -3.59 -7.23 -1.60
CA ASN A 61 -4.45 -6.13 -2.02
C ASN A 61 -4.77 -5.15 -0.88
N VAL A 62 -3.78 -4.87 -0.03
CA VAL A 62 -3.90 -3.86 1.00
C VAL A 62 -3.77 -2.48 0.34
N PRO A 63 -4.78 -1.60 0.41
CA PRO A 63 -4.65 -0.25 -0.09
C PRO A 63 -3.72 0.54 0.84
N LEU A 64 -2.69 1.16 0.26
CA LEU A 64 -1.68 1.90 1.02
C LEU A 64 -1.55 3.32 0.50
N TYR A 65 -1.18 4.21 1.41
CA TYR A 65 -0.91 5.62 1.16
C TYR A 65 0.35 5.99 1.92
N ALA A 66 1.18 6.82 1.30
CA ALA A 66 2.41 7.32 1.91
C ALA A 66 2.27 8.82 2.19
N ASP A 67 2.94 9.29 3.25
CA ASP A 67 3.04 10.72 3.54
C ASP A 67 4.39 11.23 3.05
N VAL A 68 4.38 11.92 1.91
CA VAL A 68 5.57 12.53 1.35
C VAL A 68 5.53 14.03 1.64
N LYS A 69 6.29 14.46 2.65
CA LYS A 69 6.43 15.88 3.05
C LYS A 69 5.08 16.55 3.37
N GLY A 70 4.20 15.87 4.08
CA GLY A 70 2.87 16.34 4.45
C GLY A 70 1.82 16.18 3.34
N LYS A 71 2.15 15.48 2.26
CA LYS A 71 1.22 15.17 1.17
C LYS A 71 0.96 13.68 1.12
N ILE A 72 -0.32 13.32 1.25
CA ILE A 72 -0.76 11.94 1.09
C ILE A 72 -0.76 11.58 -0.39
N VAL A 73 0.06 10.60 -0.75
CA VAL A 73 0.16 10.06 -2.11
C VAL A 73 -0.25 8.59 -2.14
N PRO A 74 -0.92 8.13 -3.21
CA PRO A 74 -1.32 6.74 -3.32
C PRO A 74 -0.10 5.85 -3.55
N VAL A 75 -0.10 4.68 -2.90
CA VAL A 75 0.87 3.62 -3.21
C VAL A 75 0.22 2.68 -4.23
N VAL A 76 0.91 2.47 -5.34
CA VAL A 76 0.47 1.60 -6.42
C VAL A 76 0.98 0.18 -6.17
N LYS A 77 0.09 -0.80 -6.21
CA LYS A 77 0.45 -2.21 -6.11
C LYS A 77 0.72 -2.79 -7.51
N SER A 78 1.73 -3.64 -7.62
CA SER A 78 1.91 -4.53 -8.76
C SER A 78 0.71 -5.46 -8.94
N VAL A 79 0.32 -5.71 -10.19
CA VAL A 79 -0.78 -6.62 -10.53
C VAL A 79 -0.37 -8.08 -10.31
N GLU A 80 0.91 -8.38 -10.53
CA GLU A 80 1.44 -9.76 -10.56
C GLU A 80 2.10 -10.18 -9.23
N SER A 81 2.50 -9.21 -8.41
CA SER A 81 3.26 -9.44 -7.17
C SER A 81 2.74 -8.61 -5.99
N ASN A 82 3.16 -8.94 -4.77
CA ASN A 82 2.94 -8.12 -3.57
C ASN A 82 3.98 -6.98 -3.45
N ASP A 83 4.46 -6.49 -4.59
CA ASP A 83 5.31 -5.31 -4.66
C ASP A 83 4.44 -4.06 -4.71
N TYR A 84 4.89 -3.04 -4.01
CA TYR A 84 4.27 -1.75 -3.89
C TYR A 84 5.25 -0.68 -4.36
N GLN A 85 4.73 0.40 -4.92
CA GLN A 85 5.49 1.52 -5.39
C GLN A 85 4.82 2.83 -5.01
N VAL A 86 5.59 3.72 -4.41
CA VAL A 86 5.26 5.15 -4.31
C VAL A 86 6.21 5.93 -5.19
N SER A 87 5.71 6.95 -5.87
CA SER A 87 6.53 7.85 -6.66
C SER A 87 6.04 9.28 -6.55
N TRP A 88 6.97 10.21 -6.49
CA TRP A 88 6.69 11.64 -6.49
C TRP A 88 7.78 12.39 -7.25
N THR A 89 7.52 13.67 -7.53
CA THR A 89 8.49 14.55 -8.17
C THR A 89 8.73 15.78 -7.31
N GLU A 90 9.95 16.29 -7.38
CA GLU A 90 10.33 17.56 -6.75
C GLU A 90 11.08 18.44 -7.73
N GLU A 91 10.91 19.75 -7.62
CA GLU A 91 11.70 20.70 -8.40
C GLU A 91 13.19 20.56 -8.04
N LEU A 92 14.06 20.71 -9.05
CA LEU A 92 15.51 20.51 -8.90
C LEU A 92 16.13 21.35 -7.76
N ASN A 93 15.61 22.55 -7.52
CA ASN A 93 16.07 23.47 -6.48
C ASN A 93 15.56 23.13 -5.06
N LYS A 94 14.53 22.28 -4.94
CA LYS A 94 13.93 21.84 -3.66
C LYS A 94 14.35 20.42 -3.29
N ALA A 95 14.76 19.63 -4.28
CA ALA A 95 15.27 18.29 -4.07
C ALA A 95 16.64 18.33 -3.37
N HIS A 96 16.82 17.48 -2.36
CA HIS A 96 18.10 17.31 -1.67
C HIS A 96 18.56 15.85 -1.75
N SER A 97 19.88 15.64 -1.67
CA SER A 97 20.42 14.30 -1.45
C SER A 97 20.19 13.85 -0.01
N GLY A 98 20.15 12.54 0.22
CA GLY A 98 19.97 11.94 1.54
C GLY A 98 18.66 11.16 1.68
N ASP A 99 18.33 10.84 2.92
CA ASP A 99 17.19 9.99 3.25
C ASP A 99 15.89 10.80 3.24
N TYR A 100 14.82 10.17 2.74
CA TYR A 100 13.47 10.71 2.73
C TYR A 100 12.60 9.88 3.68
N LEU A 101 11.92 10.56 4.60
CA LEU A 101 10.86 9.96 5.40
C LEU A 101 9.58 9.95 4.56
N ILE A 102 9.02 8.76 4.37
CA ILE A 102 7.83 8.49 3.55
C ILE A 102 6.92 7.49 4.25
#